data_AF-A0A7J9D5J1-F1
#
_entry.id   AF-A0A7J9D5J1-F1
#
_cell.length_a   1.000
_cell.length_b   1.000
_cell.length_c   1.000
_cell.angle_alpha   90.00
_cell.angle_beta   90.00
_cell.angle_gamma   90.00
#
_symmetry.space_group_name_H-M   'P 1'
#
loop_
_entity.id
_entity.type
_entity.pdbx_description
1 polymer ?
#
loop_
_entity_poly.entity_id
_entity_poly.type
_entity_poly.pdbx_seq_one_letter_code
_entity_poly.pdbx_strand_id
1 'polypeptide(L)' 'MTQHEKGDSLDEGYVLELWDFTHMKVDKHLFRALVQFWNPAYSCFTFRKVHLVPTIEEYMALLQCSKIQVDRVYS' A
#
# COMPACT_ATOMS: atom_id res chain seq x y z
N MET A 1 -29.09 33.90 -8.05
CA MET A 1 -28.12 33.61 -6.97
C MET A 1 -27.98 32.10 -6.89
N THR A 2 -27.03 31.55 -7.62
CA THR A 2 -26.79 30.11 -7.68
C THR A 2 -25.84 29.78 -6.54
N GLN A 3 -26.34 29.12 -5.51
CA GLN A 3 -25.53 28.60 -4.41
C GLN A 3 -24.61 27.52 -4.98
N HIS A 4 -23.30 27.77 -4.95
CA HIS A 4 -22.28 26.78 -5.31
C HIS A 4 -22.16 25.83 -4.11
N GLU A 5 -22.75 24.64 -4.22
CA GLU A 5 -22.64 23.59 -3.21
C GLU A 5 -21.17 23.17 -3.09
N LYS A 6 -20.54 23.59 -1.99
CA LYS A 6 -19.18 23.22 -1.61
C LYS A 6 -19.26 21.89 -0.85
N GLY A 7 -19.44 20.81 -1.60
CA GLY A 7 -19.81 19.49 -1.07
C GLY A 7 -18.77 18.36 -1.16
N ASP A 8 -17.65 18.51 -1.87
CA ASP A 8 -16.81 17.34 -2.25
C ASP A 8 -15.33 17.37 -1.83
N SER A 9 -14.87 18.33 -1.03
CA SER A 9 -13.41 18.46 -0.78
C SER A 9 -12.82 17.49 0.25
N LEU A 10 -13.63 16.69 0.95
CA LEU A 10 -13.14 15.76 1.98
C LEU A 10 -12.79 14.37 1.41
N ASP A 11 -13.36 13.98 0.27
CA ASP A 11 -13.12 12.67 -0.35
C ASP A 11 -11.88 12.68 -1.25
N GLU A 12 -11.60 13.80 -1.92
CA GLU A 12 -10.45 13.91 -2.82
C GLU A 12 -9.11 13.58 -2.14
N GLY A 13 -8.94 13.95 -0.86
CA GLY A 13 -7.70 13.68 -0.11
C GLY A 13 -7.45 12.17 0.10
N TYR A 14 -8.47 11.43 0.49
CA TYR A 14 -8.39 9.97 0.68
C TYR A 14 -8.27 9.23 -0.65
N VAL A 15 -8.98 9.70 -1.68
CA VAL A 15 -8.92 9.13 -3.03
C VAL A 15 -7.52 9.30 -3.63
N LEU A 16 -6.85 10.44 -3.42
CA LEU A 16 -5.46 10.65 -3.86
C LEU A 16 -4.46 9.74 -3.11
N GLU A 17 -4.62 9.56 -1.80
CA GLU A 17 -3.79 8.63 -1.02
C GLU A 17 -3.98 7.16 -1.47
N LEU A 18 -5.22 6.76 -1.75
CA LEU A 18 -5.54 5.44 -2.31
C LEU A 18 -5.05 5.29 -3.75
N TRP A 19 -5.08 6.37 -4.55
CA TRP A 19 -4.55 6.38 -5.91
C TRP A 19 -3.05 6.08 -5.92
N ASP A 20 -2.28 6.70 -5.02
CA ASP A 20 -0.84 6.45 -4.89
C ASP A 20 -0.54 4.98 -4.51
N PHE A 21 -1.39 4.36 -3.69
CA PHE A 21 -1.27 2.94 -3.35
C PHE A 21 -1.64 2.01 -4.51
N THR A 22 -2.70 2.35 -5.24
CA THR A 22 -3.20 1.53 -6.37
C THR A 22 -2.38 1.69 -7.65
N HIS A 23 -1.65 2.80 -7.81
CA HIS A 23 -0.75 3.08 -8.93
C HIS A 23 0.73 2.89 -8.62
N MET A 24 1.04 2.15 -7.56
CA MET A 24 2.42 1.89 -7.18
C MET A 24 3.16 1.10 -8.26
N LYS A 25 4.32 1.62 -8.69
CA LYS A 25 5.19 0.91 -9.64
C LYS A 25 6.01 -0.14 -8.90
N VAL A 26 5.53 -1.38 -8.92
CA VAL A 26 6.27 -2.53 -8.41
C VAL A 26 7.15 -3.10 -9.52
N ASP A 27 8.44 -3.31 -9.22
CA ASP A 27 9.35 -3.98 -10.15
C ASP A 27 8.83 -5.39 -10.53
N LYS A 28 8.96 -5.76 -11.81
CA LYS A 28 8.41 -7.03 -12.33
C LYS A 28 9.03 -8.26 -11.65
N HIS A 29 10.33 -8.23 -11.37
CA HIS A 29 11.02 -9.35 -10.72
C HIS A 29 10.64 -9.44 -9.25
N LEU A 30 10.51 -8.29 -8.58
CA LEU A 30 9.98 -8.23 -7.22
C LEU A 30 8.57 -8.81 -7.15
N PHE A 31 7.64 -8.35 -8.00
CA PHE A 31 6.27 -8.87 -8.04
C PHE A 31 6.24 -10.38 -8.24
N ARG A 32 7.04 -10.90 -9.18
CA ARG A 32 7.16 -12.34 -9.41
C ARG A 32 7.67 -13.07 -8.16
N ALA A 33 8.65 -12.52 -7.46
CA ALA A 33 9.17 -13.12 -6.23
C ALA A 33 8.11 -13.12 -5.11
N LEU A 34 7.41 -12.01 -4.91
CA LEU A 34 6.34 -11.90 -3.91
C LEU A 34 5.27 -12.97 -4.14
N VAL A 35 4.78 -13.11 -5.38
CA VAL A 35 3.79 -14.14 -5.73
C VAL A 35 4.34 -15.55 -5.55
N GLN A 36 5.60 -15.80 -5.95
CA GLN A 36 6.21 -17.12 -5.87
C GLN A 36 6.40 -17.61 -4.42
N PHE A 37 6.72 -16.71 -3.51
CA PHE A 37 6.99 -17.05 -2.11
C PHE A 37 5.81 -16.79 -1.18
N TRP A 38 4.71 -16.22 -1.67
CA TRP A 38 3.51 -15.99 -0.87
C TRP A 38 2.88 -17.30 -0.43
N ASN A 39 2.72 -17.45 0.88
CA ASN A 39 2.04 -18.58 1.48
C ASN A 39 0.67 -18.13 2.01
N PRO A 40 -0.43 -18.44 1.30
CA PRO A 40 -1.76 -17.95 1.67
C PRO A 40 -2.28 -18.54 2.98
N ALA A 41 -1.78 -19.69 3.43
CA ALA A 41 -2.21 -20.31 4.67
C ALA A 41 -1.74 -19.55 5.92
N TYR A 42 -0.63 -18.80 5.80
CA TYR A 42 0.00 -18.08 6.90
C TYR A 42 0.09 -16.58 6.65
N SER A 43 -0.42 -16.10 5.52
CA SER A 43 -0.37 -14.69 5.11
C SER A 43 1.04 -14.09 5.17
N CYS A 44 2.06 -14.87 4.78
CA CYS A 44 3.46 -14.47 4.85
C CYS A 44 4.29 -15.03 3.69
N PHE A 45 5.53 -14.55 3.53
CA PHE A 45 6.44 -15.14 2.54
C PHE A 45 7.21 -16.31 3.16
N THR A 46 7.29 -17.43 2.44
CA THR A 46 8.05 -18.60 2.87
C THR A 46 9.25 -18.82 1.97
N PHE A 47 10.45 -18.63 2.52
CA PHE A 47 11.72 -18.90 1.84
C PHE A 47 12.31 -20.20 2.41
N ARG A 48 12.12 -21.30 1.69
CA ARG A 48 12.50 -22.65 2.16
C ARG A 48 11.81 -23.00 3.49
N LYS A 49 12.52 -22.85 4.62
CA LYS A 49 12.04 -23.12 5.99
C LYS A 49 11.97 -21.85 6.85
N VAL A 50 12.16 -20.68 6.25
CA VAL A 50 12.11 -19.38 6.93
C VAL A 50 10.84 -18.67 6.52
N HIS A 51 10.08 -18.19 7.50
CA HIS A 51 8.96 -17.30 7.28
C HIS A 51 9.46 -15.86 7.38
N LEU A 52 9.19 -15.07 6.36
CA LEU A 52 9.36 -13.62 6.39
C LEU A 52 7.98 -13.01 6.59
N VAL A 53 7.81 -12.34 7.72
CA VAL A 53 6.61 -11.58 8.08
C VAL A 53 7.06 -10.13 8.22
N PRO A 54 7.15 -9.37 7.10
CA PRO A 54 7.62 -8.00 7.18
C PRO A 54 6.66 -7.15 8.01
N THR A 55 7.20 -6.18 8.75
CA THR A 55 6.36 -5.13 9.34
C THR A 55 5.81 -4.21 8.25
N ILE A 56 4.88 -3.33 8.60
CA ILE A 56 4.29 -2.36 7.66
C ILE A 56 5.40 -1.49 7.03
N GLU A 57 6.38 -1.06 7.82
CA GLU A 57 7.51 -0.26 7.38
C GLU A 57 8.40 -1.01 6.39
N GLU A 58 8.63 -2.30 6.64
CA GLU A 58 9.43 -3.16 5.76
C GLU A 58 8.71 -3.43 4.44
N TYR A 59 7.38 -3.63 4.46
CA TYR A 59 6.57 -3.71 3.24
C TYR A 59 6.65 -2.43 2.42
N MET A 60 6.53 -1.27 3.06
CA MET A 60 6.64 0.02 2.37
C MET A 60 8.02 0.19 1.72
N ALA A 61 9.09 -0.18 2.44
CA ALA A 61 10.45 -0.12 1.91
C ALA A 61 10.66 -1.08 0.73
N LEU A 62 10.19 -2.33 0.84
CA LEU A 62 10.28 -3.34 -0.22
C LEU A 62 9.54 -2.90 -1.49
N LEU A 63 8.35 -2.35 -1.32
CA LEU A 63 7.47 -1.94 -2.41
C LEU A 63 7.82 -0.54 -2.94
N GLN A 64 8.77 0.16 -2.32
CA GLN A 64 9.11 1.55 -2.64
C GLN A 64 7.90 2.49 -2.51
N CYS A 65 6.96 2.18 -1.60
CA CYS A 65 5.95 3.12 -1.15
C CYS A 65 6.67 4.26 -0.43
N SER A 66 6.93 5.36 -1.13
CA SER A 66 7.39 6.59 -0.49
C SER A 66 6.30 7.01 0.49
N LYS A 67 6.59 6.94 1.80
CA LYS A 67 5.72 7.27 2.94
C LYS A 67 4.46 8.03 2.50
N ILE A 68 3.39 7.29 2.18
CA ILE A 68 2.03 7.82 2.32
C ILE A 68 2.03 8.44 3.71
N GLN A 69 1.56 9.67 3.90
CA GLN A 69 1.65 10.33 5.21
C GLN A 69 0.80 9.53 6.23
N VAL A 70 1.39 8.49 6.83
CA VAL A 70 0.76 7.55 7.78
C VAL A 70 0.27 8.29 9.03
N ASP A 71 0.74 9.52 9.24
CA ASP A 71 0.35 10.42 10.32
C ASP A 71 -1.16 10.70 10.37
N ARG A 72 -1.91 10.43 9.30
CA ARG A 72 -3.34 10.75 9.22
C ARG A 72 -4.30 9.56 9.39
N VAL A 73 -3.82 8.32 9.39
CA VAL A 73 -4.67 7.11 9.42
C VAL A 73 -5.09 6.69 10.84
N TYR A 74 -4.42 7.23 11.88
CA TYR A 74 -4.71 6.93 13.29
C TYR A 74 -5.14 8.14 14.13
N SER A 75 -5.59 9.24 13.50
CA SER A 75 -6.21 10.37 14.20
C SER A 75 -7.72 10.18 14.39
#